data_AF-A0A9X1MP38-F1
#
_entry.id   AF-A0A9X1MP38-F1
#
_cell.length_a   1.000
_cell.length_b   1.000
_cell.length_c   1.000
_cell.angle_alpha   90.00
_cell.angle_beta   90.00
_cell.angle_gamma   90.00
#
_symmetry.space_group_name_H-M   'P 1'
#
loop_
_entity.id
_entity.type
_entity.pdbx_description
1 polymer ?
#
loop_
_entity_poly.entity_id
_entity_poly.type
_entity_poly.pdbx_seq_one_letter_code
_entity_poly.pdbx_strand_id
1 'polypeptide(L)'
;MTDSAAIQEDFATFVAWALAQLGVDVADQGDGFYLATPSNPQATWPPAEFRYRIGPHGEEATDGAVVISPAGTFWQEMLRRLEQLDPAPQSAPDDEPSGVGALAEAIFAPYVIEGGKCQLGGCRLEERPLLRMTSIPADGLTVRHQFFWRTGEQLSGAEIDAFGLNHLSRRLAYTRDARANVQILLEQSHDRAMAAQVGDRMLATIVWCKYVIGKIDILIGDSVTSLPFEGWARHFVSGDISPPRFHCEATGRISYHLGVTDSGVIAPVESIATCELTGKCVLESDLETSTISGKRGCKDQFATCPVSNDRLLTTELQTCSGCGQKVSPKSLRGGVCLVCRSLRSISKDDPTMARILDVYPELDKWGSWRMAESHDAYVLRGGGWWNEIRLTLDMATLEPRLAEERTKVVGRWRPFPDVEWRRIFEK
;
A
#
# COMPACT_ATOMS: atom_id res chain seq x y z
N MET A 1 -25.38 12.10 25.72
CA MET A 1 -26.55 11.23 25.53
C MET A 1 -26.33 10.53 24.22
N THR A 2 -25.66 9.39 24.26
CA THR A 2 -25.42 8.53 23.11
C THR A 2 -26.74 7.82 22.83
N ASP A 3 -27.39 8.16 21.72
CA ASP A 3 -28.53 7.39 21.24
C ASP A 3 -28.11 5.93 21.14
N SER A 4 -28.77 5.08 21.92
CA SER A 4 -28.52 3.64 21.86
C SER A 4 -28.90 3.17 20.46
N ALA A 5 -27.93 2.65 19.70
CA ALA A 5 -28.12 2.15 18.35
C ALA A 5 -28.86 0.80 18.39
N ALA A 6 -30.15 0.85 18.70
CA ALA A 6 -31.04 -0.29 18.64
C ALA A 6 -31.83 -0.26 17.33
N ILE A 7 -31.83 -1.38 16.60
CA ILE A 7 -32.74 -1.57 15.46
C ILE A 7 -34.12 -1.86 16.02
N GLN A 8 -35.15 -1.22 15.45
CA GLN A 8 -36.54 -1.55 15.72
C GLN A 8 -37.08 -2.40 14.57
N GLU A 9 -37.67 -3.54 14.92
CA GLU A 9 -38.31 -4.47 13.99
C GLU A 9 -39.77 -4.64 14.38
N ASP A 10 -40.66 -4.72 13.40
CA ASP A 10 -42.05 -5.04 13.66
C ASP A 10 -42.21 -6.51 14.07
N PHE A 11 -43.23 -6.80 14.86
CA PHE A 11 -43.44 -8.13 15.39
C PHE A 11 -43.68 -9.20 14.31
N ALA A 12 -44.27 -8.85 13.17
CA ALA A 12 -44.54 -9.82 12.11
C ALA A 12 -43.24 -10.31 11.46
N THR A 13 -42.33 -9.37 11.16
CA THR A 13 -40.99 -9.68 10.65
C THR A 13 -40.20 -10.53 11.64
N PHE A 14 -40.24 -10.20 12.94
CA PHE A 14 -39.55 -10.99 13.96
C PHE A 14 -40.13 -12.40 14.11
N VAL A 15 -41.45 -12.56 14.00
CA VAL A 15 -42.12 -13.88 13.99
C VAL A 15 -41.67 -14.72 12.80
N ALA A 16 -41.58 -14.12 11.61
CA ALA A 16 -41.10 -14.82 10.43
C ALA A 16 -39.64 -15.29 10.61
N TRP A 17 -38.77 -14.43 11.14
CA TRP A 17 -37.39 -14.81 11.47
C TRP A 17 -37.33 -15.93 12.52
N ALA A 18 -38.15 -15.84 13.59
CA ALA A 18 -38.22 -16.85 14.65
C ALA A 18 -38.64 -18.23 14.12
N LEU A 19 -39.64 -18.27 13.24
CA LEU A 19 -40.08 -19.48 12.54
C LEU A 19 -38.96 -20.05 11.66
N ALA A 20 -38.27 -19.19 10.89
CA ALA A 20 -37.14 -19.60 10.07
C ALA A 20 -36.04 -20.26 10.90
N GLN A 21 -35.67 -19.70 12.06
CA GLN A 21 -34.69 -20.30 12.98
C GLN A 21 -35.07 -21.72 13.41
N LEU A 22 -36.36 -21.96 13.63
CA LEU A 22 -36.92 -23.25 14.01
C LEU A 22 -37.15 -24.20 12.82
N GLY A 23 -36.71 -23.82 11.61
CA GLY A 23 -36.81 -24.64 10.40
C GLY A 23 -38.21 -24.64 9.79
N VAL A 24 -38.84 -23.47 9.80
CA VAL A 24 -40.14 -23.23 9.16
C VAL A 24 -39.98 -22.11 8.15
N ASP A 25 -40.19 -22.41 6.89
CA ASP A 25 -40.20 -21.42 5.82
C ASP A 25 -41.48 -20.61 5.88
N VAL A 26 -41.38 -19.29 5.69
CA VAL A 26 -42.51 -18.37 5.76
C VAL A 26 -42.68 -17.66 4.43
N ALA A 27 -43.90 -17.72 3.88
CA ALA A 27 -44.28 -17.03 2.66
C ALA A 27 -45.44 -16.06 2.92
N ASP A 28 -45.25 -14.78 2.63
CA ASP A 28 -46.32 -13.78 2.66
C ASP A 28 -47.37 -14.11 1.58
N GLN A 29 -48.64 -14.19 1.98
CA GLN A 29 -49.78 -14.47 1.11
C GLN A 29 -50.59 -13.22 0.76
N GLY A 30 -50.19 -12.05 1.27
CA GLY A 30 -50.95 -10.81 1.19
C GLY A 30 -52.03 -10.70 2.28
N ASP A 31 -52.66 -9.53 2.37
CA ASP A 31 -53.74 -9.21 3.32
C ASP A 31 -53.40 -9.49 4.80
N GLY A 32 -52.11 -9.46 5.16
CA GLY A 32 -51.62 -9.71 6.53
C GLY A 32 -51.57 -11.19 6.92
N PHE A 33 -51.70 -12.12 5.96
CA PHE A 33 -51.59 -13.55 6.17
C PHE A 33 -50.27 -14.11 5.66
N TYR A 34 -49.76 -15.11 6.37
CA TYR A 34 -48.52 -15.80 6.07
C TYR A 34 -48.78 -17.31 6.04
N LEU A 35 -48.06 -18.02 5.16
CA LEU A 35 -48.02 -19.47 5.12
C LEU A 35 -46.70 -19.94 5.74
N ALA A 36 -46.79 -20.78 6.77
CA ALA A 36 -45.65 -21.34 7.46
C ALA A 36 -45.53 -22.84 7.12
N THR A 37 -44.47 -23.21 6.42
CA THR A 37 -44.23 -24.57 5.91
C THR A 37 -42.98 -25.15 6.58
N PRO A 38 -43.07 -26.27 7.34
CA PRO A 38 -41.89 -26.89 7.93
C PRO A 38 -40.87 -27.29 6.86
N SER A 39 -39.63 -26.79 6.97
CA SER A 39 -38.54 -27.14 6.06
C SER A 39 -38.13 -28.61 6.19
N ASN A 40 -38.45 -29.24 7.33
CA ASN A 40 -38.31 -30.68 7.55
C ASN A 40 -39.70 -31.30 7.82
N PRO A 41 -40.25 -32.13 6.93
CA PRO A 41 -41.55 -32.78 7.12
C PRO A 41 -41.61 -33.73 8.33
N GLN A 42 -40.46 -34.13 8.89
CA GLN A 42 -40.35 -34.93 10.10
C GLN A 42 -40.20 -34.08 11.37
N ALA A 43 -40.26 -32.74 11.26
CA ALA A 43 -40.19 -31.86 12.42
C ALA A 43 -41.35 -32.15 13.38
N THR A 44 -41.04 -32.25 14.67
CA THR A 44 -42.05 -32.44 15.72
C THR A 44 -42.84 -31.16 16.01
N TRP A 45 -42.39 -30.03 15.47
CA TRP A 45 -43.01 -28.74 15.64
C TRP A 45 -42.52 -27.75 14.56
N PRO A 46 -43.43 -27.05 13.87
CA PRO A 46 -44.83 -27.40 13.68
C PRO A 46 -44.93 -28.70 12.87
N PRO A 47 -45.87 -29.60 13.18
CA PRO A 47 -45.96 -30.92 12.53
C PRO A 47 -46.52 -30.87 11.11
N ALA A 48 -47.06 -29.73 10.68
CA ALA A 48 -47.66 -29.53 9.37
C ALA A 48 -47.60 -28.05 8.99
N GLU A 49 -47.83 -27.79 7.70
CA GLU A 49 -48.06 -26.45 7.19
C GLU A 49 -49.27 -25.80 7.86
N PHE A 50 -49.16 -24.51 8.18
CA PHE A 50 -50.27 -23.75 8.75
C PHE A 50 -50.24 -22.30 8.25
N ARG A 51 -51.44 -21.72 8.11
CA ARG A 51 -51.60 -20.30 7.81
C ARG A 51 -51.65 -19.53 9.12
N TYR A 52 -51.02 -18.37 9.20
CA TYR A 52 -51.08 -17.51 10.38
C TYR A 52 -51.23 -16.03 10.01
N ARG A 53 -51.64 -15.22 10.99
CA ARG A 53 -51.57 -13.75 10.92
C ARG A 53 -51.17 -13.17 12.27
N ILE A 54 -50.69 -11.94 12.27
CA ILE A 54 -50.42 -11.20 13.51
C ILE A 54 -51.72 -10.53 13.97
N GLY A 55 -52.02 -10.61 15.27
CA GLY A 55 -53.22 -10.00 15.84
C GLY A 55 -53.12 -9.82 17.36
N PRO A 56 -54.03 -9.04 17.98
CA PRO A 56 -54.11 -8.93 19.44
C PRO A 56 -54.32 -10.27 20.14
N HIS A 57 -53.92 -10.32 21.41
CA HIS A 57 -54.15 -11.49 22.24
C HIS A 57 -55.64 -11.76 22.46
N GLY A 58 -56.05 -13.02 22.32
CA GLY A 58 -57.44 -13.45 22.49
C GLY A 58 -58.35 -13.23 21.28
N GLU A 59 -57.80 -12.73 20.17
CA GLU A 59 -58.53 -12.67 18.90
C GLU A 59 -58.78 -14.08 18.36
N GLU A 60 -60.02 -14.34 17.94
CA GLU A 60 -60.38 -15.64 17.37
C GLU A 60 -59.80 -15.81 15.96
N ALA A 61 -59.38 -17.04 15.68
CA ALA A 61 -58.94 -17.45 14.36
C ALA A 61 -60.08 -17.34 13.35
N THR A 62 -59.92 -16.49 12.34
CA THR A 62 -60.76 -16.47 11.14
C THR A 62 -60.13 -17.35 10.06
N ASP A 63 -60.96 -18.05 9.27
CA ASP A 63 -60.54 -18.86 8.12
C ASP A 63 -59.50 -19.95 8.42
N GLY A 64 -59.49 -20.49 9.65
CA GLY A 64 -58.57 -21.55 10.06
C GLY A 64 -57.11 -21.09 10.26
N ALA A 65 -56.83 -19.79 10.20
CA ALA A 65 -55.49 -19.24 10.42
C ALA A 65 -55.17 -19.10 11.92
N VAL A 66 -53.94 -19.44 12.32
CA VAL A 66 -53.44 -19.23 13.67
C VAL A 66 -53.19 -17.73 13.90
N VAL A 67 -53.76 -17.15 14.95
CA VAL A 67 -53.42 -15.78 15.37
C VAL A 67 -52.20 -15.81 16.29
N ILE A 68 -51.10 -15.20 15.85
CA ILE A 68 -49.89 -15.05 16.66
C ILE A 68 -49.91 -13.66 17.31
N SER A 69 -49.84 -13.64 18.63
CA SER A 69 -49.78 -12.42 19.45
C SER A 69 -48.61 -12.49 20.42
N PRO A 70 -48.03 -11.34 20.84
CA PRO A 70 -46.93 -11.31 21.81
C PRO A 70 -47.23 -11.97 23.16
N ALA A 71 -48.49 -11.93 23.61
CA ALA A 71 -48.93 -12.60 24.84
C ALA A 71 -49.52 -14.00 24.58
N GLY A 72 -49.61 -14.45 23.33
CA GLY A 72 -50.23 -15.71 22.93
C GLY A 72 -49.39 -16.94 23.29
N THR A 73 -50.05 -18.03 23.68
CA THR A 73 -49.38 -19.29 24.08
C THR A 73 -48.51 -19.88 22.98
N PHE A 74 -48.92 -19.75 21.71
CA PHE A 74 -48.13 -20.20 20.55
C PHE A 74 -46.79 -19.46 20.46
N TRP A 75 -46.80 -18.13 20.61
CA TRP A 75 -45.60 -17.32 20.62
C TRP A 75 -44.69 -17.65 21.81
N GLN A 76 -45.26 -17.82 23.01
CA GLN A 76 -44.51 -18.18 24.21
C GLN A 76 -43.83 -19.55 24.08
N GLU A 77 -44.51 -20.52 23.47
CA GLU A 77 -43.93 -21.83 23.14
C GLU A 77 -42.82 -21.72 22.09
N MET A 78 -43.00 -20.86 21.09
CA MET A 78 -41.96 -20.60 20.07
C MET A 78 -40.71 -19.97 20.68
N LEU A 79 -40.85 -18.97 21.55
CA LEU A 79 -39.75 -18.36 22.28
C LEU A 79 -39.02 -19.37 23.15
N ARG A 80 -39.77 -20.18 23.91
CA ARG A 80 -39.19 -21.26 24.74
C ARG A 80 -38.35 -22.23 23.90
N ARG A 81 -38.78 -22.53 22.66
CA ARG A 81 -38.00 -23.39 21.74
C ARG A 81 -36.74 -22.69 21.24
N LEU A 82 -36.81 -21.42 20.88
CA LEU A 82 -35.64 -20.63 20.49
C LEU A 82 -34.60 -20.55 21.61
N GLU A 83 -35.05 -20.31 22.84
CA GLU A 83 -34.21 -20.28 24.05
C GLU A 83 -33.54 -21.63 24.34
N GLN A 84 -34.13 -22.74 23.89
CA GLN A 84 -33.63 -24.10 24.08
C GLN A 84 -32.79 -24.61 22.90
N LEU A 85 -32.61 -23.83 21.84
CA LEU A 85 -31.73 -24.22 20.74
C LEU A 85 -30.28 -24.32 21.25
N ASP A 86 -29.65 -25.46 21.03
CA ASP A 86 -28.22 -25.67 21.21
C ASP A 86 -27.58 -26.12 19.89
N PRO A 87 -26.76 -25.27 19.25
CA PRO A 87 -26.38 -23.91 19.67
C PRO A 87 -27.55 -22.91 19.59
N ALA A 88 -27.45 -21.80 20.31
CA ALA A 88 -28.41 -20.67 20.26
C ALA A 88 -28.68 -20.21 18.81
N PRO A 89 -29.82 -19.53 18.53
CA PRO A 89 -30.18 -19.08 17.19
C PRO A 89 -29.02 -18.40 16.46
N GLN A 90 -28.87 -18.70 15.17
CA GLN A 90 -27.73 -18.22 14.37
C GLN A 90 -28.18 -17.49 13.12
N SER A 91 -27.48 -16.40 12.82
CA SER A 91 -27.75 -15.60 11.63
C SER A 91 -26.47 -15.09 10.99
N ALA A 92 -26.57 -14.59 9.77
CA ALA A 92 -25.52 -13.83 9.09
C ALA A 92 -26.18 -12.76 8.22
N PRO A 93 -25.46 -11.68 7.86
CA PRO A 93 -25.94 -10.70 6.90
C PRO A 93 -26.26 -11.34 5.54
N ASP A 94 -27.37 -10.93 4.92
CA ASP A 94 -27.86 -11.52 3.66
C ASP A 94 -26.95 -11.26 2.45
N ASP A 95 -26.26 -10.12 2.48
CA ASP A 95 -25.36 -9.64 1.42
C ASP A 95 -23.90 -10.02 1.68
N GLU A 96 -23.66 -10.92 2.63
CA GLU A 96 -22.30 -11.33 2.98
C GLU A 96 -21.63 -12.07 1.80
N PRO A 97 -20.38 -11.74 1.45
CA PRO A 97 -19.68 -12.37 0.32
C PRO A 97 -19.62 -13.88 0.50
N SER A 98 -20.11 -14.61 -0.51
CA SER A 98 -20.22 -16.08 -0.48
C SER A 98 -18.85 -16.77 -0.45
N GLY A 99 -17.80 -16.11 -0.96
CA GLY A 99 -16.43 -16.62 -0.92
C GLY A 99 -15.39 -15.62 -1.41
N VAL A 100 -14.14 -16.08 -1.52
CA VAL A 100 -12.97 -15.27 -1.89
C VAL A 100 -13.09 -14.63 -3.28
N GLY A 101 -13.81 -15.28 -4.21
CA GLY A 101 -14.02 -14.74 -5.56
C GLY A 101 -14.79 -13.41 -5.56
N ALA A 102 -15.82 -13.28 -4.72
CA ALA A 102 -16.59 -12.03 -4.59
C ALA A 102 -15.75 -10.88 -4.00
N LEU A 103 -14.75 -11.21 -3.19
CA LEU A 103 -13.83 -10.23 -2.61
C LEU A 103 -12.76 -9.78 -3.60
N ALA A 104 -12.28 -10.69 -4.46
CA ALA A 104 -11.22 -10.41 -5.40
C ALA A 104 -11.57 -9.22 -6.32
N GLU A 105 -12.81 -9.16 -6.80
CA GLU A 105 -13.27 -8.06 -7.66
C GLU A 105 -13.18 -6.70 -6.95
N ALA A 106 -13.74 -6.59 -5.74
CA ALA A 106 -13.73 -5.36 -4.96
C ALA A 106 -12.30 -4.95 -4.55
N ILE A 107 -11.47 -5.93 -4.17
CA ILE A 107 -10.08 -5.71 -3.78
C ILE A 107 -9.21 -5.29 -4.97
N PHE A 108 -9.45 -5.82 -6.17
CA PHE A 108 -8.63 -5.50 -7.35
C PHE A 108 -9.10 -4.25 -8.08
N ALA A 109 -10.36 -3.85 -7.94
CA ALA A 109 -10.94 -2.69 -8.60
C ALA A 109 -10.07 -1.42 -8.61
N PRO A 110 -9.38 -1.01 -7.52
CA PRO A 110 -8.55 0.18 -7.54
C PRO A 110 -7.18 0.01 -8.24
N TYR A 111 -6.70 -1.23 -8.46
CA TYR A 111 -5.38 -1.48 -9.02
C TYR A 111 -5.36 -1.40 -10.54
N VAL A 112 -4.37 -0.68 -11.07
CA VAL A 112 -4.05 -0.62 -12.50
C VAL A 112 -2.63 -1.13 -12.66
N ILE A 113 -2.45 -2.29 -13.30
CA ILE A 113 -1.14 -2.96 -13.41
C ILE A 113 -0.72 -3.00 -14.88
N GLU A 114 0.26 -2.17 -15.26
CA GLU A 114 0.78 -2.11 -16.63
C GLU A 114 1.53 -3.40 -16.99
N GLY A 115 1.01 -4.15 -17.96
CA GLY A 115 1.61 -5.41 -18.40
C GLY A 115 1.59 -6.53 -17.36
N GLY A 116 0.68 -6.45 -16.36
CA GLY A 116 0.63 -7.40 -15.26
C GLY A 116 -0.78 -7.66 -14.72
N LYS A 117 -0.86 -8.26 -13.55
CA LYS A 117 -2.13 -8.59 -12.87
C LYS A 117 -1.99 -8.66 -11.35
N CYS A 118 -3.13 -8.56 -10.66
CA CYS A 118 -3.26 -8.89 -9.24
C CYS A 118 -3.86 -10.29 -9.08
N GLN A 119 -3.49 -10.98 -8.00
CA GLN A 119 -4.14 -12.21 -7.54
C GLN A 119 -4.16 -12.27 -6.01
N LEU A 120 -5.11 -13.02 -5.45
CA LEU A 120 -5.17 -13.24 -4.00
C LEU A 120 -4.30 -14.45 -3.65
N GLY A 121 -3.35 -14.24 -2.75
CA GLY A 121 -2.48 -15.29 -2.21
C GLY A 121 -2.84 -15.59 -0.75
N GLY A 122 -2.96 -16.87 -0.39
CA GLY A 122 -3.18 -17.30 0.99
C GLY A 122 -4.42 -16.69 1.66
N CYS A 123 -5.44 -16.32 0.88
CA CYS A 123 -6.63 -15.66 1.38
C CYS A 123 -7.55 -16.67 2.10
N ARG A 124 -7.93 -16.34 3.33
CA ARG A 124 -8.88 -17.10 4.15
C ARG A 124 -10.01 -16.21 4.64
N LEU A 125 -11.19 -16.80 4.74
CA LEU A 125 -12.35 -16.19 5.39
C LEU A 125 -12.56 -16.85 6.75
N GLU A 126 -12.47 -16.05 7.80
CA GLU A 126 -12.74 -16.44 9.17
C GLU A 126 -14.14 -15.97 9.56
N GLU A 127 -14.88 -16.82 10.25
CA GLU A 127 -16.17 -16.45 10.83
C GLU A 127 -15.94 -15.87 12.23
N ARG A 128 -16.39 -14.65 12.47
CA ARG A 128 -16.29 -13.99 13.77
C ARG A 128 -17.69 -13.68 14.30
N PRO A 129 -18.04 -14.15 15.51
CA PRO A 129 -19.37 -13.97 16.05
C PRO A 129 -19.55 -12.59 16.69
N LEU A 130 -20.72 -12.03 16.48
CA LEU A 130 -21.32 -10.93 17.24
C LEU A 130 -22.50 -11.47 18.03
N LEU A 131 -22.86 -10.78 19.11
CA LEU A 131 -24.06 -11.09 19.88
C LEU A 131 -25.15 -10.08 19.53
N ARG A 132 -26.30 -10.58 19.06
CA ARG A 132 -27.53 -9.80 18.98
C ARG A 132 -28.40 -10.12 20.20
N MET A 133 -28.67 -9.12 21.02
CA MET A 133 -29.66 -9.18 22.09
C MET A 133 -30.97 -8.60 21.59
N THR A 134 -32.02 -9.39 21.63
CA THR A 134 -33.35 -8.99 21.20
C THR A 134 -34.24 -8.81 22.42
N SER A 135 -34.71 -7.58 22.65
CA SER A 135 -35.69 -7.24 23.67
C SER A 135 -37.08 -7.25 23.07
N ILE A 136 -37.94 -8.10 23.60
CA ILE A 136 -39.33 -8.26 23.19
C ILE A 136 -40.18 -7.68 24.34
N PRO A 137 -40.77 -6.48 24.16
CA PRO A 137 -41.60 -5.88 25.19
C PRO A 137 -42.87 -6.71 25.42
N ALA A 138 -43.48 -6.55 26.58
CA ALA A 138 -44.71 -7.29 26.94
C ALA A 138 -45.91 -6.96 26.02
N ASP A 139 -45.95 -5.75 25.46
CA ASP A 139 -46.93 -5.38 24.43
C ASP A 139 -46.61 -5.97 23.05
N GLY A 140 -45.35 -6.40 22.86
CA GLY A 140 -44.71 -6.90 21.66
C GLY A 140 -44.98 -6.13 20.38
N LEU A 141 -45.23 -4.82 20.47
CA LEU A 141 -45.50 -4.01 19.28
C LEU A 141 -44.22 -3.64 18.53
N THR A 142 -43.10 -3.51 19.24
CA THR A 142 -41.80 -3.16 18.64
C THR A 142 -40.70 -3.96 19.27
N VAL A 143 -40.11 -4.85 18.49
CA VAL A 143 -38.96 -5.65 18.91
C VAL A 143 -37.70 -4.80 18.75
N ARG A 144 -36.81 -4.83 19.75
CA ARG A 144 -35.57 -4.04 19.75
C ARG A 144 -34.36 -4.95 19.70
N HIS A 145 -33.46 -4.70 18.75
CA HIS A 145 -32.21 -5.45 18.60
C HIS A 145 -31.02 -4.56 18.93
N GLN A 146 -30.16 -5.03 19.82
CA GLN A 146 -28.87 -4.42 20.12
C GLN A 146 -27.76 -5.42 19.80
N PHE A 147 -26.67 -4.91 19.26
CA PHE A 147 -25.55 -5.74 18.82
C PHE A 147 -24.32 -5.45 19.68
N PHE A 148 -23.56 -6.50 19.97
CA PHE A 148 -22.40 -6.43 20.84
C PHE A 148 -21.22 -7.17 20.23
N TRP A 149 -20.06 -6.56 20.39
CA TRP A 149 -18.77 -7.19 20.18
C TRP A 149 -18.56 -8.30 21.19
N ARG A 150 -17.65 -9.23 20.91
CA ARG A 150 -17.22 -10.26 21.88
C ARG A 150 -16.66 -9.68 23.18
N THR A 151 -16.14 -8.47 23.13
CA THR A 151 -15.66 -7.73 24.32
C THR A 151 -16.81 -7.29 25.23
N GLY A 152 -18.07 -7.40 24.79
CA GLY A 152 -19.26 -6.92 25.49
C GLY A 152 -19.62 -5.47 25.16
N GLU A 153 -18.80 -4.77 24.37
CA GLU A 153 -19.08 -3.40 23.90
C GLU A 153 -20.23 -3.38 22.89
N GLN A 154 -21.12 -2.40 23.01
CA GLN A 154 -22.25 -2.24 22.08
C GLN A 154 -21.79 -1.62 20.77
N LEU A 155 -22.24 -2.17 19.64
CA LEU A 155 -22.04 -1.56 18.33
C LEU A 155 -22.83 -0.25 18.21
N SER A 156 -22.22 0.72 17.55
CA SER A 156 -22.85 1.96 17.10
C SER A 156 -23.75 1.73 15.88
N GLY A 157 -24.59 2.72 15.56
CA GLY A 157 -25.48 2.64 14.40
C GLY A 157 -24.70 2.54 13.08
N ALA A 158 -23.60 3.29 12.96
CA ALA A 158 -22.73 3.23 11.79
C ALA A 158 -22.10 1.84 11.61
N GLU A 159 -21.70 1.18 12.71
CA GLU A 159 -21.21 -0.21 12.63
C GLU A 159 -22.33 -1.16 12.23
N ILE A 160 -23.52 -1.05 12.82
CA ILE A 160 -24.69 -1.86 12.46
C ILE A 160 -24.98 -1.80 10.95
N ASP A 161 -24.96 -0.59 10.37
CA ASP A 161 -25.17 -0.38 8.93
C ASP A 161 -24.01 -0.92 8.08
N ALA A 162 -22.76 -0.68 8.50
CA ALA A 162 -21.55 -1.17 7.81
C ALA A 162 -21.44 -2.70 7.82
N PHE A 163 -22.02 -3.38 8.82
CA PHE A 163 -22.11 -4.83 8.89
C PHE A 163 -23.37 -5.40 8.22
N GLY A 164 -24.33 -4.57 7.80
CA GLY A 164 -25.57 -5.04 7.21
C GLY A 164 -26.49 -5.74 8.21
N LEU A 165 -26.37 -5.44 9.50
CA LEU A 165 -27.07 -6.19 10.57
C LEU A 165 -28.58 -5.92 10.62
N ASN A 166 -29.08 -5.01 9.78
CA ASN A 166 -30.51 -4.76 9.54
C ASN A 166 -31.19 -5.89 8.75
N HIS A 167 -30.42 -6.72 8.01
CA HIS A 167 -30.95 -7.79 7.17
C HIS A 167 -30.20 -9.09 7.43
N LEU A 168 -30.82 -9.96 8.22
CA LEU A 168 -30.21 -11.19 8.71
C LEU A 168 -31.00 -12.43 8.26
N SER A 169 -30.31 -13.38 7.65
CA SER A 169 -30.86 -14.70 7.30
C SER A 169 -30.42 -15.75 8.29
N ARG A 170 -31.22 -16.81 8.36
CA ARG A 170 -30.89 -18.01 9.13
C ARG A 170 -29.62 -18.64 8.61
N ARG A 171 -28.72 -18.99 9.52
CA ARG A 171 -27.50 -19.74 9.21
C ARG A 171 -27.47 -21.08 9.92
N LEU A 172 -27.25 -22.15 9.16
CA LEU A 172 -27.24 -23.54 9.66
C LEU A 172 -25.83 -24.09 10.00
N ALA A 173 -24.78 -23.33 9.67
CA ALA A 173 -23.40 -23.83 9.73
C ALA A 173 -22.70 -23.41 11.04
N TYR A 174 -22.68 -24.32 12.01
CA TYR A 174 -21.82 -24.22 13.19
C TYR A 174 -20.44 -24.83 12.91
N THR A 175 -19.40 -24.00 12.87
CA THR A 175 -18.02 -24.51 12.83
C THR A 175 -17.57 -24.87 14.25
N ARG A 176 -17.08 -26.09 14.47
CA ARG A 176 -16.61 -26.58 15.79
C ARG A 176 -15.59 -25.64 16.46
N ASP A 177 -14.77 -24.95 15.67
CA ASP A 177 -13.73 -24.03 16.16
C ASP A 177 -14.29 -22.77 16.83
N ALA A 178 -15.56 -22.44 16.60
CA ALA A 178 -16.17 -21.23 17.12
C ALA A 178 -16.86 -21.44 18.49
N ARG A 179 -16.87 -22.67 19.04
CA ARG A 179 -17.56 -23.00 20.29
C ARG A 179 -17.10 -22.19 21.49
N ALA A 180 -15.79 -22.03 21.66
CA ALA A 180 -15.23 -21.25 22.76
C ALA A 180 -15.59 -19.76 22.65
N ASN A 181 -15.65 -19.23 21.42
CA ASN A 181 -16.03 -17.83 21.18
C ASN A 181 -17.52 -17.58 21.45
N VAL A 182 -18.37 -18.55 21.10
CA VAL A 182 -19.82 -18.49 21.35
C VAL A 182 -20.13 -18.57 22.84
N GLN A 183 -19.41 -19.40 23.60
CA GLN A 183 -19.66 -19.56 25.04
C GLN A 183 -19.54 -18.24 25.83
N ILE A 184 -18.50 -17.44 25.54
CA ILE A 184 -18.31 -16.13 26.18
C ILE A 184 -19.50 -15.19 25.89
N LEU A 185 -19.99 -15.19 24.64
CA LEU A 185 -21.14 -14.38 24.26
C LEU A 185 -22.42 -14.83 24.96
N LEU A 186 -22.61 -16.14 25.14
CA LEU A 186 -23.75 -16.68 25.86
C LEU A 186 -23.73 -16.29 27.34
N GLU A 187 -22.57 -16.33 27.99
CA GLU A 187 -22.40 -15.87 29.37
C GLU A 187 -22.74 -14.37 29.51
N GLN A 188 -22.22 -13.52 28.62
CA GLN A 188 -22.57 -12.10 28.58
C GLN A 188 -24.08 -11.86 28.34
N SER A 189 -24.71 -12.71 27.54
CA SER A 189 -26.15 -12.61 27.28
C SER A 189 -26.98 -12.93 28.53
N HIS A 190 -26.52 -13.87 29.36
CA HIS A 190 -27.19 -14.24 30.61
C HIS A 190 -27.19 -13.08 31.61
N ASP A 191 -26.04 -12.43 31.82
CA ASP A 191 -25.92 -11.27 32.71
C ASP A 191 -26.85 -10.13 32.29
N ARG A 192 -26.98 -9.92 30.96
CA ARG A 192 -27.86 -8.90 30.39
C ARG A 192 -29.33 -9.26 30.51
N ALA A 193 -29.70 -10.53 30.31
CA ALA A 193 -31.05 -11.00 30.52
C ALA A 193 -31.49 -10.80 31.98
N MET A 194 -30.58 -11.01 32.94
CA MET A 194 -30.84 -10.75 34.36
C MET A 194 -31.01 -9.27 34.71
N ALA A 195 -30.44 -8.37 33.91
CA ALA A 195 -30.54 -6.92 34.09
C ALA A 195 -31.72 -6.27 33.34
N ALA A 196 -32.48 -7.03 32.56
CA ALA A 196 -33.60 -6.52 31.78
C ALA A 196 -34.76 -6.05 32.67
N GLN A 197 -35.61 -5.14 32.14
CA GLN A 197 -36.78 -4.65 32.87
C GLN A 197 -37.76 -5.80 33.14
N VAL A 198 -38.45 -5.72 34.29
CA VAL A 198 -39.44 -6.72 34.71
C VAL A 198 -40.56 -6.78 33.66
N GLY A 199 -40.65 -7.91 32.95
CA GLY A 199 -41.67 -8.19 31.95
C GLY A 199 -41.16 -8.25 30.50
N ASP A 200 -39.99 -7.70 30.21
CA ASP A 200 -39.36 -7.84 28.89
C ASP A 200 -38.73 -9.24 28.76
N ARG A 201 -38.93 -9.87 27.61
CA ARG A 201 -38.20 -11.10 27.26
C ARG A 201 -36.96 -10.77 26.45
N MET A 202 -35.85 -11.43 26.78
CA MET A 202 -34.57 -11.27 26.09
C MET A 202 -34.23 -12.55 25.35
N LEU A 203 -33.91 -12.44 24.06
CA LEU A 203 -33.40 -13.55 23.25
C LEU A 203 -31.99 -13.23 22.74
N ALA A 204 -31.06 -14.14 22.97
CA ALA A 204 -29.71 -14.08 22.41
C ALA A 204 -29.68 -14.75 21.03
N THR A 205 -28.98 -14.12 20.08
CA THR A 205 -28.71 -14.68 18.75
C THR A 205 -27.24 -14.45 18.42
N ILE A 206 -26.58 -15.47 17.88
CA ILE A 206 -25.21 -15.35 17.38
C ILE A 206 -25.27 -14.92 15.92
N VAL A 207 -24.63 -13.79 15.60
CA VAL A 207 -24.54 -13.29 14.23
C VAL A 207 -23.12 -13.49 13.72
N TRP A 208 -22.95 -14.23 12.65
CA TRP A 208 -21.65 -14.52 12.05
C TRP A 208 -21.31 -13.47 10.99
N CYS A 209 -20.13 -12.87 11.12
CA CYS A 209 -19.58 -11.95 10.13
C CYS A 209 -18.21 -12.46 9.66
N LYS A 210 -17.97 -12.37 8.35
CA LYS A 210 -16.74 -12.82 7.71
C LYS A 210 -15.64 -11.77 7.83
N TYR A 211 -14.52 -12.21 8.38
CA TYR A 211 -13.27 -11.47 8.42
C TYR A 211 -12.29 -12.12 7.44
N VAL A 212 -11.73 -11.32 6.54
CA VAL A 212 -10.77 -11.78 5.54
C VAL A 212 -9.35 -11.47 6.00
N ILE A 213 -8.44 -12.43 5.81
CA ILE A 213 -7.00 -12.25 5.98
C ILE A 213 -6.31 -12.84 4.75
N GLY A 214 -5.36 -12.13 4.18
CA GLY A 214 -4.60 -12.64 3.05
C GLY A 214 -3.53 -11.67 2.57
N LYS A 215 -3.08 -11.90 1.32
CA LYS A 215 -2.20 -10.98 0.62
C LYS A 215 -2.64 -10.80 -0.84
N ILE A 216 -2.33 -9.64 -1.39
CA ILE A 216 -2.49 -9.32 -2.80
C ILE A 216 -1.12 -9.49 -3.45
N ASP A 217 -0.98 -10.49 -4.29
CA ASP A 217 0.21 -10.69 -5.09
C ASP A 217 0.06 -9.87 -6.39
N ILE A 218 1.02 -8.99 -6.65
CA ILE A 218 1.13 -8.19 -7.87
C ILE A 218 2.23 -8.82 -8.73
N LEU A 219 1.89 -9.19 -9.97
CA LEU A 219 2.79 -9.87 -10.90
C LEU A 219 2.92 -9.03 -12.17
N ILE A 220 4.15 -8.67 -12.55
CA ILE A 220 4.47 -7.95 -13.78
C ILE A 220 5.71 -8.62 -14.42
N GLY A 221 5.49 -9.37 -15.50
CA GLY A 221 6.54 -10.24 -16.06
C GLY A 221 7.01 -11.27 -15.02
N ASP A 222 8.32 -11.30 -14.76
CA ASP A 222 8.95 -12.19 -13.76
C ASP A 222 9.01 -11.55 -12.36
N SER A 223 8.61 -10.29 -12.21
CA SER A 223 8.63 -9.58 -10.94
C SER A 223 7.35 -9.80 -10.15
N VAL A 224 7.50 -10.08 -8.85
CA VAL A 224 6.39 -10.32 -7.93
C VAL A 224 6.59 -9.53 -6.65
N THR A 225 5.51 -8.93 -6.15
CA THR A 225 5.46 -8.34 -4.81
C THR A 225 4.14 -8.65 -4.13
N SER A 226 4.10 -8.61 -2.81
CA SER A 226 2.95 -9.03 -1.99
C SER A 226 2.55 -7.95 -1.00
N LEU A 227 1.26 -7.59 -0.98
CA LEU A 227 0.69 -6.64 -0.01
C LEU A 227 -0.23 -7.38 0.96
N PRO A 228 0.11 -7.49 2.26
CA PRO A 228 -0.79 -8.11 3.24
C PRO A 228 -2.02 -7.23 3.46
N PHE A 229 -3.18 -7.86 3.66
CA PHE A 229 -4.41 -7.18 4.03
C PHE A 229 -5.24 -8.02 4.99
N GLU A 230 -6.01 -7.34 5.81
CA GLU A 230 -7.05 -7.93 6.64
C GLU A 230 -8.19 -6.95 6.86
N GLY A 231 -9.38 -7.45 7.12
CA GLY A 231 -10.55 -6.62 7.37
C GLY A 231 -11.86 -7.39 7.30
N TRP A 232 -12.97 -6.69 7.54
CA TRP A 232 -14.29 -7.28 7.38
C TRP A 232 -14.62 -7.43 5.90
N ALA A 233 -15.02 -8.63 5.50
CA ALA A 233 -15.21 -8.98 4.10
C ALA A 233 -16.25 -8.07 3.43
N ARG A 234 -17.37 -7.82 4.11
CA ARG A 234 -18.42 -6.90 3.64
C ARG A 234 -17.88 -5.50 3.38
N HIS A 235 -17.03 -4.98 4.27
CA HIS A 235 -16.48 -3.62 4.15
C HIS A 235 -15.62 -3.42 2.88
N PHE A 236 -14.96 -4.48 2.40
CA PHE A 236 -14.26 -4.42 1.11
C PHE A 236 -15.25 -4.35 -0.06
N VAL A 237 -16.32 -5.15 0.00
CA VAL A 237 -17.35 -5.22 -1.07
C VAL A 237 -18.18 -3.93 -1.13
N SER A 238 -18.53 -3.35 0.01
CA SER A 238 -19.25 -2.08 0.11
C SER A 238 -18.37 -0.86 -0.19
N GLY A 239 -17.05 -1.00 -0.15
CA GLY A 239 -16.10 0.08 -0.34
C GLY A 239 -15.83 0.93 0.91
N ASP A 240 -16.30 0.50 2.08
CA ASP A 240 -16.05 1.17 3.37
C ASP A 240 -14.57 1.15 3.76
N ILE A 241 -13.83 0.13 3.32
CA ILE A 241 -12.37 0.06 3.44
C ILE A 241 -11.73 -0.18 2.07
N SER A 242 -10.62 0.52 1.82
CA SER A 242 -9.82 0.31 0.62
C SER A 242 -8.73 -0.74 0.86
N PRO A 243 -8.36 -1.53 -0.16
CA PRO A 243 -7.22 -2.44 -0.09
C PRO A 243 -5.89 -1.66 0.08
N PRO A 244 -4.84 -2.30 0.61
CA PRO A 244 -3.57 -1.62 0.89
C PRO A 244 -2.91 -1.09 -0.38
N ARG A 245 -2.45 0.16 -0.38
CA ARG A 245 -1.69 0.70 -1.51
C ARG A 245 -0.27 0.15 -1.53
N PHE A 246 0.31 0.01 -2.72
CA PHE A 246 1.71 -0.34 -2.84
C PHE A 246 2.59 0.83 -2.40
N HIS A 247 3.54 0.59 -1.50
CA HIS A 247 4.54 1.56 -1.07
C HIS A 247 5.89 1.22 -1.72
N CYS A 248 6.40 2.10 -2.56
CA CYS A 248 7.68 1.93 -3.23
C CYS A 248 8.83 2.38 -2.33
N GLU A 249 9.63 1.48 -1.79
CA GLU A 249 10.77 1.83 -0.93
C GLU A 249 11.78 2.77 -1.60
N ALA A 250 12.06 2.56 -2.89
CA ALA A 250 13.02 3.37 -3.63
C ALA A 250 12.61 4.83 -3.84
N THR A 251 11.30 5.12 -3.86
CA THR A 251 10.77 6.46 -4.19
C THR A 251 9.93 7.09 -3.09
N GLY A 252 9.55 6.32 -2.07
CA GLY A 252 8.61 6.72 -1.01
C GLY A 252 7.17 6.95 -1.49
N ARG A 253 6.87 6.73 -2.77
CA ARG A 253 5.53 6.95 -3.33
C ARG A 253 4.60 5.79 -3.03
N ILE A 254 3.32 6.12 -2.89
CA ILE A 254 2.23 5.20 -2.58
C ILE A 254 1.20 5.25 -3.71
N SER A 255 0.90 4.13 -4.36
CA SER A 255 -0.01 4.11 -5.52
C SER A 255 -0.75 2.79 -5.69
N TYR A 256 -1.81 2.82 -6.51
CA TYR A 256 -2.47 1.64 -7.07
C TYR A 256 -2.11 1.42 -8.55
N HIS A 257 -1.48 2.39 -9.21
CA HIS A 257 -1.07 2.31 -10.61
C HIS A 257 0.41 1.92 -10.70
N LEU A 258 0.68 0.69 -11.09
CA LEU A 258 1.99 0.07 -10.98
C LEU A 258 2.49 -0.42 -12.33
N GLY A 259 3.80 -0.29 -12.53
CA GLY A 259 4.54 -0.85 -13.66
C GLY A 259 5.84 -1.47 -13.19
N VAL A 260 6.65 -1.91 -14.14
CA VAL A 260 7.97 -2.48 -13.87
C VAL A 260 9.04 -1.75 -14.69
N THR A 261 10.21 -1.52 -14.10
CA THR A 261 11.40 -1.05 -14.83
C THR A 261 12.03 -2.20 -15.61
N ASP A 262 12.92 -1.89 -16.55
CA ASP A 262 13.69 -2.91 -17.29
C ASP A 262 14.62 -3.73 -16.38
N SER A 263 14.90 -3.23 -15.17
CA SER A 263 15.65 -3.94 -14.13
C SER A 263 14.77 -4.85 -13.25
N GLY A 264 13.46 -4.93 -13.52
CA GLY A 264 12.53 -5.76 -12.77
C GLY A 264 11.98 -5.12 -11.49
N VAL A 265 12.19 -3.82 -11.27
CA VAL A 265 11.68 -3.13 -10.07
C VAL A 265 10.22 -2.72 -10.29
N ILE A 266 9.31 -3.24 -9.47
CA ILE A 266 7.91 -2.80 -9.45
C ILE A 266 7.83 -1.43 -8.74
N ALA A 267 7.25 -0.45 -9.41
CA ALA A 267 7.11 0.91 -8.90
C ALA A 267 5.83 1.58 -9.43
N PRO A 268 5.37 2.67 -8.79
CA PRO A 268 4.33 3.52 -9.35
C PRO A 268 4.71 4.00 -10.74
N VAL A 269 3.79 3.95 -11.70
CA VAL A 269 4.07 4.31 -13.11
C VAL A 269 4.56 5.76 -13.21
N GLU A 270 4.04 6.64 -12.37
CA GLU A 270 4.47 8.04 -12.26
C GLU A 270 5.90 8.24 -11.72
N SER A 271 6.54 7.17 -11.25
CA SER A 271 7.94 7.13 -10.82
C SER A 271 8.85 6.45 -11.86
N ILE A 272 8.30 5.94 -12.96
CA ILE A 272 9.05 5.29 -14.03
C ILE A 272 9.18 6.26 -15.20
N ALA A 273 10.39 6.38 -15.74
CA ALA A 273 10.68 7.25 -16.88
C ALA A 273 11.63 6.57 -17.85
N THR A 274 11.54 6.96 -19.12
CA THR A 274 12.41 6.45 -20.18
C THR A 274 13.71 7.24 -20.24
N CYS A 275 14.84 6.55 -20.23
CA CYS A 275 16.15 7.12 -20.50
C CYS A 275 16.24 7.50 -21.99
N GLU A 276 16.40 8.79 -22.31
CA GLU A 276 16.39 9.27 -23.71
C GLU A 276 17.59 8.78 -24.52
N LEU A 277 18.64 8.31 -23.86
CA LEU A 277 19.85 7.81 -24.51
C LEU A 277 19.81 6.32 -24.83
N THR A 278 19.10 5.53 -24.02
CA THR A 278 19.08 4.06 -24.16
C THR A 278 17.71 3.50 -24.51
N GLY A 279 16.65 4.28 -24.35
CA GLY A 279 15.27 3.82 -24.45
C GLY A 279 14.80 2.98 -23.27
N LYS A 280 15.66 2.75 -22.26
CA LYS A 280 15.31 1.90 -21.12
C LYS A 280 14.33 2.57 -20.16
N CYS A 281 13.39 1.81 -19.62
CA CYS A 281 12.51 2.26 -18.54
C CYS A 281 13.19 2.07 -17.19
N VAL A 282 13.47 3.18 -16.50
CA VAL A 282 14.15 3.20 -15.19
C VAL A 282 13.36 4.05 -14.19
N LEU A 283 13.76 4.04 -12.92
CA LEU A 283 13.18 4.96 -11.96
C LEU A 283 13.58 6.39 -12.30
N GLU A 284 12.66 7.33 -12.14
CA GLU A 284 12.90 8.76 -12.33
C GLU A 284 14.06 9.27 -11.47
N SER A 285 14.20 8.74 -10.25
CA SER A 285 15.30 9.04 -9.33
C SER A 285 16.68 8.60 -9.86
N ASP A 286 16.72 7.71 -10.85
CA ASP A 286 17.94 7.22 -11.49
C ASP A 286 18.29 7.95 -12.79
N LEU A 287 17.45 8.92 -13.17
CA LEU A 287 17.73 9.81 -14.28
C LEU A 287 18.38 11.11 -13.79
N GLU A 288 19.33 11.59 -14.57
CA GLU A 288 19.87 12.94 -14.47
C GLU A 288 19.57 13.74 -15.73
N THR A 289 19.62 15.07 -15.64
CA THR A 289 19.35 15.98 -16.76
C THR A 289 20.61 16.75 -17.15
N SER A 290 20.94 16.78 -18.44
CA SER A 290 22.10 17.53 -18.92
C SER A 290 21.83 19.03 -18.88
N THR A 291 22.76 19.79 -18.29
CA THR A 291 22.69 21.26 -18.30
C THR A 291 22.97 21.89 -19.67
N ILE A 292 23.35 21.09 -20.68
CA ILE A 292 23.62 21.55 -22.05
C ILE A 292 22.47 21.23 -22.98
N SER A 293 22.11 19.96 -23.13
CA SER A 293 21.04 19.55 -24.07
C SER A 293 19.66 19.50 -23.45
N GLY A 294 19.55 19.49 -22.11
CA GLY A 294 18.30 19.22 -21.42
C GLY A 294 17.86 17.75 -21.47
N LYS A 295 18.65 16.87 -22.11
CA LYS A 295 18.32 15.44 -22.20
C LYS A 295 18.45 14.75 -20.85
N ARG A 296 17.55 13.81 -20.60
CA ARG A 296 17.51 12.92 -19.43
C ARG A 296 18.13 11.57 -19.76
N GLY A 297 19.07 11.12 -18.94
CA GLY A 297 19.73 9.82 -19.12
C GLY A 297 20.07 9.17 -17.79
N CYS A 298 20.54 7.93 -17.84
CA CYS A 298 20.95 7.20 -16.63
C CYS A 298 22.22 7.84 -16.03
N LYS A 299 22.34 7.84 -14.69
CA LYS A 299 23.46 8.48 -13.95
C LYS A 299 24.87 8.10 -14.44
N ASP A 300 25.05 6.88 -14.92
CA ASP A 300 26.31 6.34 -15.44
C ASP A 300 26.75 6.98 -16.78
N GLN A 301 25.83 7.62 -17.49
CA GLN A 301 26.08 8.35 -18.74
C GLN A 301 26.47 9.81 -18.51
N PHE A 302 26.54 10.23 -17.24
CA PHE A 302 26.83 11.60 -16.85
C PHE A 302 28.19 11.73 -16.19
N ALA A 303 28.86 12.82 -16.52
CA ALA A 303 30.10 13.24 -15.89
C ALA A 303 29.98 14.69 -15.41
N THR A 304 30.72 14.99 -14.34
CA THR A 304 30.77 16.33 -13.77
C THR A 304 31.91 17.09 -14.42
N CYS A 305 31.64 18.28 -14.96
CA CYS A 305 32.70 19.13 -15.48
C CYS A 305 33.57 19.66 -14.32
N PRO A 306 34.89 19.43 -14.31
CA PRO A 306 35.76 19.85 -13.21
C PRO A 306 35.91 21.38 -13.09
N VAL A 307 35.54 22.12 -14.14
CA VAL A 307 35.65 23.59 -14.17
C VAL A 307 34.37 24.31 -13.70
N SER A 308 33.18 23.92 -14.19
CA SER A 308 31.90 24.56 -13.84
C SER A 308 31.08 23.78 -12.82
N ASN A 309 31.47 22.54 -12.48
CA ASN A 309 30.71 21.60 -11.67
C ASN A 309 29.34 21.19 -12.28
N ASP A 310 29.11 21.49 -13.56
CA ASP A 310 27.89 21.07 -14.26
C ASP A 310 27.85 19.54 -14.44
N ARG A 311 26.66 18.94 -14.28
CA ARG A 311 26.38 17.55 -14.70
C ARG A 311 25.93 17.52 -16.16
N LEU A 312 26.62 16.71 -16.95
CA LEU A 312 26.56 16.72 -18.41
C LEU A 312 26.62 15.29 -18.92
N LEU A 313 26.12 15.03 -20.13
CA LEU A 313 26.38 13.75 -20.75
C LEU A 313 27.88 13.63 -21.06
N THR A 314 28.46 12.45 -20.84
CA THR A 314 29.88 12.21 -21.11
C THR A 314 30.25 12.50 -22.57
N THR A 315 29.31 12.29 -23.50
CA THR A 315 29.46 12.59 -24.93
C THR A 315 29.44 14.09 -25.27
N GLU A 316 28.95 14.95 -24.37
CA GLU A 316 28.88 16.40 -24.57
C GLU A 316 30.14 17.13 -24.07
N LEU A 317 30.96 16.45 -23.26
CA LEU A 317 32.20 17.01 -22.75
C LEU A 317 33.22 17.20 -23.87
N GLN A 318 33.85 18.38 -23.88
CA GLN A 318 34.92 18.73 -24.81
C GLN A 318 36.27 18.76 -24.10
N THR A 319 37.31 18.31 -24.79
CA THR A 319 38.67 18.37 -24.24
C THR A 319 39.20 19.80 -24.32
N CYS A 320 39.61 20.35 -23.18
CA CYS A 320 40.33 21.62 -23.12
C CYS A 320 41.70 21.44 -23.77
N SER A 321 42.01 22.24 -24.80
CA SER A 321 43.32 22.22 -25.45
C SER A 321 44.45 22.67 -24.53
N GLY A 322 44.14 23.35 -23.42
CA GLY A 322 45.07 23.87 -22.42
C GLY A 322 45.53 22.86 -21.37
N CYS A 323 44.58 22.20 -20.68
CA CYS A 323 44.84 21.25 -19.59
C CYS A 323 44.48 19.80 -19.92
N GLY A 324 43.93 19.50 -21.10
CA GLY A 324 43.51 18.15 -21.47
C GLY A 324 42.25 17.64 -20.77
N GLN A 325 41.75 18.34 -19.75
CA GLN A 325 40.52 17.94 -19.04
C GLN A 325 39.30 17.94 -19.96
N LYS A 326 38.39 16.99 -19.73
CA LYS A 326 37.04 16.97 -20.30
C LYS A 326 36.17 17.97 -19.55
N VAL A 327 35.73 19.03 -20.22
CA VAL A 327 35.01 20.15 -19.63
C VAL A 327 33.72 20.48 -20.40
N SER A 328 32.81 21.19 -19.72
CA SER A 328 31.62 21.77 -20.33
C SER A 328 31.98 22.68 -21.51
N PRO A 329 31.28 22.60 -22.65
CA PRO A 329 31.46 23.55 -23.75
C PRO A 329 31.28 25.02 -23.32
N LYS A 330 30.39 25.28 -22.35
CA LYS A 330 30.16 26.63 -21.78
C LYS A 330 31.41 27.20 -21.10
N SER A 331 32.30 26.34 -20.62
CA SER A 331 33.55 26.71 -19.95
C SER A 331 34.69 27.02 -20.92
N LEU A 332 34.54 26.71 -22.21
CA LEU A 332 35.55 26.90 -23.23
C LEU A 332 35.39 28.26 -23.94
N ARG A 333 36.51 28.96 -24.16
CA ARG A 333 36.62 30.01 -25.20
C ARG A 333 37.89 29.78 -25.99
N GLY A 334 37.78 29.71 -27.32
CA GLY A 334 38.91 29.39 -28.20
C GLY A 334 39.55 28.03 -27.88
N GLY A 335 38.76 27.03 -27.46
CA GLY A 335 39.25 25.70 -27.08
C GLY A 335 39.99 25.65 -25.72
N VAL A 336 40.01 26.74 -24.95
CA VAL A 336 40.68 26.81 -23.65
C VAL A 336 39.66 27.07 -22.54
N CYS A 337 39.71 26.27 -21.46
CA CYS A 337 38.78 26.37 -20.34
C CYS A 337 39.01 27.61 -19.49
N LEU A 338 38.08 27.93 -18.59
CA LEU A 338 38.19 29.08 -17.68
C LEU A 338 39.44 28.96 -16.78
N VAL A 339 39.68 27.79 -16.17
CA VAL A 339 40.82 27.52 -15.27
C VAL A 339 42.15 27.82 -15.97
N CYS A 340 42.35 27.33 -17.20
CA CYS A 340 43.56 27.62 -17.98
C CYS A 340 43.72 29.10 -18.34
N ARG A 341 42.61 29.85 -18.47
CA ARG A 341 42.64 31.29 -18.77
C ARG A 341 42.85 32.15 -17.52
N SER A 342 42.58 31.61 -16.33
CA SER A 342 42.71 32.29 -15.04
C SER A 342 43.96 31.86 -14.25
N LEU A 343 44.98 31.31 -14.91
CA LEU A 343 46.25 30.95 -14.30
C LEU A 343 46.89 32.17 -13.62
N ARG A 344 47.10 32.10 -12.29
CA ARG A 344 47.80 33.12 -11.51
C ARG A 344 49.26 32.77 -11.32
N SER A 345 50.14 33.76 -11.21
CA SER A 345 51.54 33.52 -10.86
C SER A 345 51.65 32.96 -9.45
N ILE A 346 52.54 31.98 -9.24
CA ILE A 346 52.76 31.34 -7.95
C ILE A 346 54.27 31.23 -7.68
N SER A 347 54.69 31.44 -6.42
CA SER A 347 56.08 31.22 -6.00
C SER A 347 56.32 29.74 -5.74
N LYS A 348 57.58 29.30 -5.78
CA LYS A 348 57.97 27.95 -5.34
C LYS A 348 57.72 27.73 -3.86
N ASP A 349 57.74 28.80 -3.06
CA ASP A 349 57.46 28.78 -1.63
C ASP A 349 55.95 28.72 -1.31
N ASP A 350 55.06 28.78 -2.31
CA ASP A 350 53.64 28.54 -2.08
C ASP A 350 53.44 27.11 -1.58
N PRO A 351 52.68 26.87 -0.49
CA PRO A 351 52.55 25.55 0.11
C PRO A 351 52.13 24.46 -0.88
N THR A 352 51.28 24.79 -1.86
CA THR A 352 50.81 23.85 -2.86
C THR A 352 51.92 23.51 -3.86
N MET A 353 52.65 24.53 -4.32
CA MET A 353 53.77 24.35 -5.25
C MET A 353 54.93 23.61 -4.58
N ALA A 354 55.29 24.00 -3.36
CA ALA A 354 56.31 23.34 -2.55
C ALA A 354 56.00 21.83 -2.40
N ARG A 355 54.75 21.49 -2.05
CA ARG A 355 54.33 20.08 -1.98
C ARG A 355 54.47 19.34 -3.31
N ILE A 356 54.15 19.98 -4.44
CA ILE A 356 54.31 19.38 -5.77
C ILE A 356 55.80 19.16 -6.09
N LEU A 357 56.67 20.12 -5.75
CA LEU A 357 58.12 20.02 -5.95
C LEU A 357 58.77 18.99 -5.02
N ASP A 358 58.25 18.80 -3.81
CA ASP A 358 58.70 17.73 -2.91
C ASP A 358 58.41 16.34 -3.49
N VAL A 359 57.26 16.19 -4.16
CA VAL A 359 56.89 14.92 -4.81
C VAL A 359 57.63 14.72 -6.14
N TYR A 360 57.84 15.80 -6.90
CA TYR A 360 58.53 15.78 -8.19
C TYR A 360 59.67 16.81 -8.24
N PRO A 361 60.83 16.53 -7.61
CA PRO A 361 61.94 17.49 -7.50
C PRO A 361 62.49 17.96 -8.84
N GLU A 362 62.43 17.11 -9.88
CA GLU A 362 62.87 17.45 -11.24
C GLU A 362 62.05 18.61 -11.86
N LEU A 363 60.88 18.93 -11.31
CA LEU A 363 60.10 20.11 -11.70
C LEU A 363 60.76 21.43 -11.27
N ASP A 364 61.73 21.41 -10.35
CA ASP A 364 62.35 22.63 -9.84
C ASP A 364 63.16 23.40 -10.90
N LYS A 365 63.59 22.74 -11.99
CA LYS A 365 64.32 23.39 -13.10
C LYS A 365 63.49 24.40 -13.90
N TRP A 366 62.15 24.36 -13.80
CA TRP A 366 61.29 25.36 -14.42
C TRP A 366 61.00 26.50 -13.45
N GLY A 367 60.87 27.71 -13.99
CA GLY A 367 60.56 28.93 -13.25
C GLY A 367 59.25 29.59 -13.72
N SER A 368 58.98 30.79 -13.23
CA SER A 368 57.81 31.59 -13.62
C SER A 368 56.49 30.82 -13.57
N TRP A 369 56.32 30.00 -12.53
CA TRP A 369 55.17 29.12 -12.38
C TRP A 369 53.86 29.91 -12.34
N ARG A 370 52.87 29.38 -13.03
CA ARG A 370 51.48 29.79 -12.91
C ARG A 370 50.61 28.58 -12.60
N MET A 371 49.61 28.79 -11.75
CA MET A 371 48.72 27.74 -11.30
C MET A 371 47.27 28.23 -11.25
N ALA A 372 46.35 27.33 -11.51
CA ALA A 372 44.95 27.46 -11.16
C ALA A 372 44.42 26.08 -10.74
N GLU A 373 43.30 26.10 -10.04
CA GLU A 373 42.67 24.91 -9.49
C GLU A 373 41.32 24.71 -10.18
N SER A 374 41.05 23.46 -10.52
CA SER A 374 39.71 22.97 -10.84
C SER A 374 39.18 22.19 -9.64
N HIS A 375 37.97 21.64 -9.71
CA HIS A 375 37.39 20.87 -8.61
C HIS A 375 38.21 19.61 -8.24
N ASP A 376 38.98 19.06 -9.18
CA ASP A 376 39.66 17.77 -8.99
C ASP A 376 41.13 17.74 -9.46
N ALA A 377 41.66 18.86 -9.96
CA ALA A 377 43.03 18.91 -10.48
C ALA A 377 43.68 20.29 -10.35
N TYR A 378 45.00 20.28 -10.14
CA TYR A 378 45.88 21.42 -10.32
C TYR A 378 46.27 21.56 -11.79
N VAL A 379 46.12 22.75 -12.36
CA VAL A 379 46.58 23.09 -13.70
C VAL A 379 47.76 24.03 -13.58
N LEU A 380 48.94 23.58 -14.01
CA LEU A 380 50.18 24.34 -13.89
C LEU A 380 50.79 24.66 -15.26
N ARG A 381 51.52 25.77 -15.31
CA ARG A 381 52.37 26.15 -16.43
C ARG A 381 53.69 26.73 -15.92
N GLY A 382 54.80 26.19 -16.38
CA GLY A 382 56.14 26.64 -16.03
C GLY A 382 56.91 27.10 -17.27
N GLY A 383 57.77 28.09 -17.09
CA GLY A 383 58.67 28.61 -18.13
C GLY A 383 60.12 28.24 -17.83
N GLY A 384 60.81 27.66 -18.81
CA GLY A 384 62.25 27.52 -18.83
C GLY A 384 62.91 28.52 -19.79
N TRP A 385 64.23 28.43 -19.91
CA TRP A 385 64.99 29.28 -20.84
C TRP A 385 64.51 29.07 -22.29
N TRP A 386 64.41 27.82 -22.75
CA TRP A 386 64.09 27.48 -24.14
C TRP A 386 62.74 26.77 -24.33
N ASN A 387 62.16 26.26 -23.25
CA ASN A 387 60.95 25.46 -23.24
C ASN A 387 59.90 26.01 -22.27
N GLU A 388 58.66 25.60 -22.45
CA GLU A 388 57.59 25.75 -21.47
C GLU A 388 57.02 24.37 -21.17
N ILE A 389 56.56 24.17 -19.95
CA ILE A 389 55.87 22.97 -19.50
C ILE A 389 54.43 23.32 -19.13
N ARG A 390 53.51 22.39 -19.37
CA ARG A 390 52.17 22.42 -18.79
C ARG A 390 51.86 21.08 -18.15
N LEU A 391 51.22 21.16 -16.99
CA LEU A 391 50.89 20.00 -16.17
C LEU A 391 49.42 20.09 -15.77
N THR A 392 48.77 18.93 -15.71
CA THR A 392 47.51 18.76 -15.00
C THR A 392 47.68 17.59 -14.05
N LEU A 393 47.68 17.88 -12.75
CA LEU A 393 47.91 16.91 -11.70
C LEU A 393 46.60 16.68 -10.96
N ASP A 394 46.27 15.42 -10.69
CA ASP A 394 45.17 15.07 -9.80
C ASP A 394 45.35 15.75 -8.43
N MET A 395 44.30 16.36 -7.90
CA MET A 395 44.44 17.19 -6.70
C MET A 395 44.70 16.38 -5.42
N ALA A 396 44.24 15.13 -5.37
CA ALA A 396 44.35 14.27 -4.19
C ALA A 396 45.65 13.46 -4.19
N THR A 397 46.02 12.91 -5.35
CA THR A 397 47.16 11.99 -5.51
C THR A 397 48.41 12.66 -6.06
N LEU A 398 48.26 13.86 -6.67
CA LEU A 398 49.28 14.52 -7.48
C LEU A 398 49.75 13.71 -8.69
N GLU A 399 49.04 12.65 -9.07
CA GLU A 399 49.36 11.88 -10.28
C GLU A 399 49.14 12.74 -11.55
N PRO A 400 50.09 12.72 -12.50
CA PRO A 400 49.96 13.49 -13.73
C PRO A 400 48.88 12.93 -14.65
N ARG A 401 47.81 13.70 -14.87
CA ARG A 401 46.78 13.44 -15.88
C ARG A 401 47.19 13.96 -17.27
N LEU A 402 48.02 15.00 -17.29
CA LEU A 402 48.65 15.56 -18.49
C LEU A 402 50.02 16.11 -18.12
N ALA A 403 51.05 15.78 -18.89
CA ALA A 403 52.31 16.52 -18.86
C ALA A 403 52.85 16.67 -20.29
N GLU A 404 53.05 17.91 -20.70
CA GLU A 404 53.53 18.23 -22.03
C GLU A 404 54.51 19.40 -21.98
N GLU A 405 55.42 19.42 -22.95
CA GLU A 405 56.34 20.52 -23.16
C GLU A 405 56.22 21.11 -24.56
N ARG A 406 56.64 22.37 -24.71
CA ARG A 406 56.86 23.00 -26.01
C ARG A 406 58.16 23.77 -26.01
N THR A 407 58.87 23.74 -27.12
CA THR A 407 60.01 24.65 -27.35
C THR A 407 59.51 25.97 -27.93
N LYS A 408 60.19 27.06 -27.60
CA LYS A 408 59.85 28.39 -28.14
C LYS A 408 59.97 28.48 -29.67
N VAL A 409 60.76 27.59 -30.28
CA VAL A 409 61.01 27.55 -31.74
C VAL A 409 59.89 26.82 -32.49
N VAL A 410 59.44 25.66 -32.00
CA VAL A 410 58.42 24.84 -32.70
C VAL A 410 56.99 25.24 -32.30
N GLY A 411 56.82 25.81 -31.09
CA GLY A 411 55.55 26.36 -30.61
C GLY A 411 54.43 25.34 -30.32
N ARG A 412 54.59 24.07 -30.71
CA ARG A 412 53.61 22.99 -30.52
C ARG A 412 53.89 22.22 -29.23
N TRP A 413 52.83 22.00 -28.44
CA TRP A 413 52.86 21.12 -27.27
C TRP A 413 53.02 19.64 -27.69
N ARG A 414 53.87 18.92 -26.96
CA ARG A 414 54.14 17.49 -27.15
C ARG A 414 54.18 16.80 -25.78
N PRO A 415 53.66 15.57 -25.67
CA PRO A 415 53.91 14.72 -24.50
C PRO A 415 55.41 14.58 -24.25
N PHE A 416 55.80 14.45 -22.99
CA PHE A 416 57.17 14.09 -22.66
C PHE A 416 57.53 12.72 -23.27
N PRO A 417 58.74 12.56 -23.84
CA PRO A 417 59.25 11.24 -24.18
C PRO A 417 59.25 10.34 -22.94
N ASP A 418 58.98 9.04 -23.11
CA ASP A 418 58.88 8.08 -21.99
C ASP A 418 60.05 8.20 -21.00
N VAL A 419 61.29 8.31 -21.49
CA VAL A 419 62.48 8.45 -20.64
C VAL A 419 62.43 9.69 -19.75
N GLU A 420 61.97 10.82 -20.28
CA GLU A 420 61.81 12.05 -19.51
C GLU A 420 60.61 11.99 -18.58
N TRP A 421 59.51 11.38 -19.03
CA TRP A 421 58.34 11.13 -18.19
C TRP A 421 58.72 10.34 -16.95
N ARG A 422 59.41 9.21 -17.11
CA ARG A 422 59.88 8.37 -16.00
C ARG A 422 60.78 9.15 -15.05
N ARG A 423 61.76 9.87 -15.61
CA ARG A 423 62.66 10.68 -14.80
C ARG A 423 61.93 11.72 -13.94
N ILE A 424 60.86 12.33 -14.45
CA ILE A 424 60.16 13.41 -13.76
C ILE A 424 59.09 12.87 -12.80
N PHE A 425 58.36 11.81 -13.20
CA PHE A 425 57.13 11.38 -12.53
C PHE A 425 57.14 9.95 -11.98
N GLU A 426 58.05 9.08 -12.41
CA GLU A 426 58.25 7.77 -11.77
C GLU A 426 59.26 7.94 -10.62
N LYS A 427 58.89 7.45 -9.44
CA LYS A 427 59.73 7.47 -8.24
C LYS A 427 60.80 6.39 -8.26
#